data_AF-A0A821QYS9-F1
#
_entry.id   AF-A0A821QYS9-F1
#
_cell.length_a   1.000
_cell.length_b   1.000
_cell.length_c   1.000
_cell.angle_alpha   90.00
_cell.angle_beta   90.00
_cell.angle_gamma   90.00
#
_symmetry.space_group_name_H-M   'P 1'
#
loop_
_entity.id
_entity.type
_entity.pdbx_description
1 polymer ?
#
loop_
_entity_poly.entity_id
_entity_poly.type
_entity_poly.pdbx_seq_one_letter_code
_entity_poly.pdbx_strand_id
1 'polypeptide(L)'
;MVFSKKQQIRGIRILLTVFYGFLLSSILFRYIIHGIVEIARQPTNPYAITMVVLGSLILISIALAIYATWFDNTIIMLVSGIVLICVFILILVF
;
A
#
# COMPACT_ATOMS: atom_id res chain seq x y z
N MET A 1 1.59 33.44 10.37
CA MET A 1 0.90 32.39 11.15
C MET A 1 1.91 31.31 11.49
N VAL A 2 2.37 31.24 12.74
CA VAL A 2 3.23 30.15 13.20
C VAL A 2 2.33 28.93 13.39
N PHE A 3 2.30 28.02 12.42
CA PHE A 3 1.61 26.74 12.59
C PHE A 3 2.21 26.05 13.81
N SER A 4 1.36 25.62 14.75
CA SER A 4 1.80 24.80 15.89
C SER A 4 2.49 23.55 15.33
N LYS A 5 3.68 23.19 15.86
CA LYS A 5 4.46 22.01 15.43
C LYS A 5 3.59 20.75 15.25
N LYS A 6 2.53 20.62 16.05
CA LYS A 6 1.54 19.54 16.01
C LYS A 6 0.74 19.49 14.70
N GLN A 7 0.34 20.64 14.16
CA GLN A 7 -0.37 20.74 12.88
C GLN A 7 0.55 20.44 11.68
N GLN A 8 1.81 20.88 11.72
CA GLN A 8 2.79 20.54 10.68
C GLN A 8 3.04 19.03 10.59
N ILE A 9 3.22 18.36 11.74
CA ILE A 9 3.41 16.89 11.77
C ILE A 9 2.18 16.15 11.22
N ARG A 10 0.97 16.62 11.56
CA ARG A 10 -0.27 16.01 11.04
C ARG A 10 -0.41 16.22 9.53
N GLY A 11 -0.09 17.40 9.02
CA GLY A 11 -0.09 17.71 7.58
C GLY A 11 0.94 16.88 6.81
N ILE A 12 2.16 16.74 7.32
CA ILE A 12 3.21 15.89 6.74
C ILE A 12 2.77 14.43 6.71
N ARG A 13 2.15 13.95 7.80
CA ARG A 13 1.63 12.58 7.87
C ARG A 13 0.57 12.32 6.79
N ILE A 14 -0.41 13.22 6.65
CA ILE A 14 -1.45 13.10 5.61
C ILE A 14 -0.82 13.16 4.20
N LEU A 15 0.10 14.10 3.96
CA LEU A 15 0.77 14.23 2.67
C LEU A 15 1.54 12.96 2.30
N LEU A 16 2.29 12.39 3.25
CA LEU A 16 3.00 11.13 3.08
C LEU A 16 2.03 9.98 2.81
N THR A 17 0.94 9.86 3.57
CA THR A 17 -0.07 8.81 3.36
C THR A 17 -0.71 8.90 1.98
N VAL A 18 -1.03 10.12 1.51
CA VAL A 18 -1.60 10.33 0.16
C VAL A 18 -0.57 10.03 -0.92
N PHE A 19 0.67 10.51 -0.77
CA PHE A 19 1.74 10.26 -1.74
C PHE A 19 2.08 8.77 -1.86
N TYR A 20 2.27 8.09 -0.73
CA TYR A 20 2.47 6.64 -0.71
C TYR A 20 1.24 5.89 -1.25
N GLY A 21 0.03 6.30 -0.88
CA GLY A 21 -1.20 5.72 -1.41
C GLY A 21 -1.31 5.83 -2.93
N PHE A 22 -0.87 6.94 -3.52
CA PHE A 22 -0.84 7.15 -4.97
C PHE A 22 0.21 6.28 -5.67
N LEU A 23 1.44 6.23 -5.11
CA LEU A 23 2.52 5.37 -5.59
C LEU A 23 2.14 3.88 -5.51
N LEU A 24 1.53 3.47 -4.41
CA LEU A 24 1.02 2.11 -4.23
C LEU A 24 -0.09 1.85 -5.23
N SER A 25 -1.04 2.77 -5.45
CA SER A 25 -2.15 2.58 -6.40
C SER A 25 -1.69 2.37 -7.85
N SER A 26 -0.62 3.02 -8.31
CA SER A 26 -0.10 2.80 -9.67
C SER A 26 0.52 1.41 -9.84
N ILE A 27 1.24 0.94 -8.81
CA ILE A 27 1.79 -0.42 -8.74
C ILE A 27 0.65 -1.44 -8.62
N LEU A 28 -0.36 -1.14 -7.81
CA LEU A 28 -1.55 -1.97 -7.59
C LEU A 28 -2.32 -2.16 -8.89
N PHE A 29 -2.53 -1.09 -9.66
CA PHE A 29 -3.16 -1.16 -10.98
C PHE A 29 -2.36 -2.06 -11.93
N ARG A 30 -1.04 -1.91 -11.95
CA ARG A 30 -0.17 -2.74 -12.78
C ARG A 30 -0.22 -4.21 -12.35
N TYR A 31 -0.12 -4.51 -11.07
CA TYR A 31 -0.08 -5.88 -10.57
C TYR A 31 -1.44 -6.58 -10.64
N ILE A 32 -2.55 -5.90 -10.32
CA ILE A 32 -3.89 -6.48 -10.37
C ILE A 32 -4.39 -6.60 -11.81
N ILE A 33 -4.31 -5.55 -12.63
CA ILE A 33 -4.83 -5.64 -14.01
C ILE A 33 -3.98 -6.61 -14.83
N HIS A 34 -2.65 -6.50 -14.76
CA HIS A 34 -1.79 -7.39 -15.53
C HIS A 34 -1.89 -8.82 -14.98
N GLY A 35 -1.90 -9.01 -13.65
CA GLY A 35 -2.07 -10.31 -13.02
C GLY A 35 -3.39 -11.00 -13.36
N ILE A 36 -4.54 -10.30 -13.30
CA ILE A 36 -5.85 -10.87 -13.66
C ILE A 36 -5.88 -11.26 -15.15
N VAL A 37 -5.36 -10.41 -16.04
CA VAL A 37 -5.31 -10.70 -17.48
C VAL A 37 -4.40 -11.89 -17.76
N GLU A 38 -3.28 -12.01 -17.07
CA GLU A 38 -2.35 -13.14 -17.21
C GLU A 38 -2.95 -14.44 -16.68
N ILE A 39 -3.67 -14.43 -15.54
CA ILE A 39 -4.42 -15.59 -15.03
C ILE A 39 -5.51 -16.01 -16.03
N ALA A 40 -6.24 -15.06 -16.62
CA ALA A 40 -7.26 -15.36 -17.62
C ALA A 40 -6.69 -16.02 -18.88
N ARG A 41 -5.44 -15.69 -19.26
CA ARG A 41 -4.74 -16.30 -20.40
C ARG A 41 -4.07 -17.62 -20.06
N GLN A 42 -3.50 -17.74 -18.86
CA GLN A 42 -2.76 -18.91 -18.39
C GLN A 42 -3.05 -19.15 -16.90
N PRO A 43 -4.14 -19.85 -16.57
CA PRO A 43 -4.61 -20.00 -15.20
C PRO A 43 -3.66 -20.78 -14.28
N THR A 44 -2.73 -21.54 -14.84
CA THR A 44 -1.69 -22.28 -14.12
C THR A 44 -0.38 -21.52 -13.95
N ASN A 45 -0.26 -20.28 -14.44
CA ASN A 45 0.98 -19.51 -14.28
C ASN A 45 1.12 -19.03 -12.83
N PRO A 46 2.07 -19.57 -12.04
CA PRO A 46 2.22 -19.22 -10.64
C PRO A 46 2.60 -17.74 -10.47
N TYR A 47 3.32 -17.14 -11.42
CA TYR A 47 3.74 -15.73 -11.38
C TYR A 47 2.54 -14.77 -11.37
N ALA A 48 1.53 -15.07 -12.19
CA ALA A 48 0.31 -14.28 -12.30
C ALA A 48 -0.51 -14.32 -10.99
N ILE A 49 -0.56 -15.49 -10.35
CA ILE A 49 -1.21 -15.68 -9.05
C ILE A 49 -0.46 -14.85 -7.98
N THR A 50 0.87 -14.92 -7.94
CA THR A 50 1.68 -14.13 -7.00
C THR A 50 1.45 -12.63 -7.18
N MET A 51 1.33 -12.15 -8.42
CA MET A 51 1.04 -10.74 -8.72
C MET A 51 -0.31 -10.29 -8.14
N VAL A 52 -1.36 -11.10 -8.27
CA VAL A 52 -2.69 -10.79 -7.72
C VAL A 52 -2.68 -10.82 -6.19
N VAL A 53 -1.99 -11.79 -5.58
CA VAL A 53 -1.83 -11.88 -4.12
C VAL A 53 -1.09 -10.64 -3.58
N LEU A 54 0.00 -10.22 -4.23
CA LEU A 54 0.72 -8.99 -3.88
C LEU A 54 -0.18 -7.76 -4.00
N GLY A 55 -0.92 -7.63 -5.10
CA GLY A 55 -1.89 -6.54 -5.27
C GLY A 55 -2.95 -6.49 -4.16
N SER A 56 -3.42 -7.66 -3.71
CA SER A 56 -4.40 -7.80 -2.63
C SER A 56 -3.83 -7.36 -1.27
N LEU A 57 -2.59 -7.74 -0.98
CA LEU A 57 -1.89 -7.32 0.24
C LEU A 57 -1.68 -5.81 0.29
N ILE A 58 -1.39 -5.18 -0.86
CA ILE A 58 -1.30 -3.72 -0.95
C ILE A 58 -2.66 -3.08 -0.60
N LEU A 59 -3.76 -3.59 -1.13
CA LEU A 59 -5.12 -3.10 -0.86
C LEU A 59 -5.44 -3.13 0.65
N ILE A 60 -5.15 -4.26 1.30
CA ILE A 60 -5.33 -4.42 2.75
C ILE A 60 -4.46 -3.42 3.53
N SER A 61 -3.22 -3.22 3.10
CA SER A 61 -2.28 -2.29 3.74
C SER A 61 -2.75 -0.84 3.65
N ILE A 62 -3.32 -0.44 2.50
CA ILE A 62 -3.91 0.89 2.31
C ILE A 62 -5.13 1.07 3.22
N ALA A 63 -6.02 0.08 3.31
CA ALA A 63 -7.18 0.14 4.20
C ALA A 63 -6.76 0.30 5.67
N LEU A 64 -5.74 -0.46 6.10
CA LEU A 64 -5.14 -0.34 7.44
C LEU A 64 -4.51 1.04 7.68
N ALA A 65 -3.81 1.61 6.69
CA ALA A 65 -3.21 2.94 6.80
C ALA A 65 -4.26 4.06 6.91
N ILE A 66 -5.35 3.97 6.14
CA ILE A 66 -6.49 4.90 6.23
C ILE A 66 -7.13 4.79 7.62
N TYR A 67 -7.41 3.57 8.09
CA TYR A 67 -7.97 3.32 9.41
C TYR A 67 -7.06 3.89 10.51
N ALA A 68 -5.76 3.60 10.47
CA ALA A 68 -4.80 4.11 11.44
C ALA A 68 -4.76 5.64 11.50
N THR A 69 -4.88 6.29 10.34
CA THR A 69 -4.90 7.75 10.22
C THR A 69 -6.19 8.33 10.78
N TRP A 70 -7.33 7.67 10.58
CA TRP A 70 -8.63 8.17 11.03
C TRP A 70 -8.83 8.03 12.53
N PHE A 71 -8.32 6.95 13.13
CA PHE A 71 -8.41 6.69 14.57
C PHE A 71 -7.19 7.18 15.37
N ASP A 72 -6.25 7.90 14.73
CA ASP A 72 -4.98 8.35 15.32
C ASP A 72 -4.24 7.21 16.08
N ASN A 73 -4.39 5.96 15.60
CA ASN A 73 -3.86 4.77 16.27
C ASN A 73 -2.43 4.49 15.80
N THR A 74 -1.47 5.00 16.57
CA THR A 74 -0.03 4.92 16.27
C THR A 74 0.47 3.48 16.09
N ILE A 75 -0.12 2.51 16.80
CA ILE A 75 0.27 1.09 16.69
C ILE A 75 -0.11 0.55 15.31
N ILE A 76 -1.35 0.77 14.89
CA ILE A 76 -1.83 0.31 13.57
C ILE A 76 -1.07 1.02 12.45
N MET A 77 -0.72 2.29 12.65
CA MET A 77 0.11 3.05 11.70
C MET A 77 1.48 2.40 11.52
N LEU A 78 2.14 2.03 12.62
CA LEU A 78 3.45 1.36 12.60
C LEU A 78 3.36 -0.03 11.95
N VAL A 79 2.33 -0.82 12.29
CA VAL A 79 2.06 -2.12 11.65
C VAL A 79 1.84 -1.95 10.15
N SER A 80 1.04 -0.98 9.71
CA SER A 80 0.80 -0.72 8.29
C SER A 80 2.10 -0.36 7.55
N GLY A 81 3.00 0.41 8.19
CA GLY A 81 4.30 0.75 7.64
C GLY A 81 5.20 -0.48 7.46
N ILE A 82 5.25 -1.37 8.46
CA ILE A 82 6.03 -2.62 8.37
C ILE A 82 5.49 -3.50 7.25
N VAL A 83 4.17 -3.67 7.15
CA VAL A 83 3.56 -4.48 6.08
C VAL A 83 3.89 -3.89 4.71
N LEU A 84 3.82 -2.56 4.55
CA LEU A 84 4.20 -1.89 3.30
C LEU A 84 5.67 -2.10 2.93
N ILE A 85 6.59 -2.05 3.90
CA ILE A 85 8.01 -2.33 3.66
C ILE A 85 8.21 -3.78 3.23
N CYS A 86 7.57 -4.75 3.91
CA CYS A 86 7.66 -6.16 3.54
C CYS A 86 7.11 -6.41 2.12
N VAL A 87 5.96 -5.82 1.78
CA VAL A 87 5.37 -5.93 0.45
C VAL A 87 6.28 -5.28 -0.61
N PHE A 88 6.89 -4.14 -0.32
CA PHE A 88 7.85 -3.49 -1.22
C PHE A 88 9.09 -4.36 -1.46
N ILE A 89 9.65 -4.99 -0.41
CA ILE A 89 10.78 -5.93 -0.54
C ILE A 89 10.37 -7.13 -1.40
N LEU A 90 9.18 -7.70 -1.17
CA LEU A 90 8.68 -8.81 -1.99
C LEU A 90 8.54 -8.42 -3.46
N ILE A 91 8.06 -7.21 -3.75
CA ILE A 91 7.99 -6.68 -5.13
C ILE A 91 9.38 -6.49 -5.77
N LEU A 92 10.42 -6.19 -4.99
CA LEU A 92 11.78 -6.06 -5.53
C LEU A 92 12.44 -7.42 -5.83
N VAL A 93 12.04 -8.47 -5.10
CA VAL A 93 12.61 -9.82 -5.24
C VAL A 93 11.94 -10.61 -6.37
N PHE A 94 10.68 -10.34 -6.67
CA PHE A 94 9.84 -11.06 -7.64
C PHE A 94 9.48 -10.20 -8.87
#